data_AF-A0A5B3GQK1-F1
#
_entry.id   AF-A0A5B3GQK1-F1
#
_cell.length_a   1.000
_cell.length_b   1.000
_cell.length_c   1.000
_cell.angle_alpha   90.00
_cell.angle_beta   90.00
_cell.angle_gamma   90.00
#
_symmetry.space_group_name_H-M   'P 1'
#
loop_
_entity.id
_entity.type
_entity.pdbx_description
1 polymer ?
#
loop_
_entity_poly.entity_id
_entity_poly.type
_entity_poly.pdbx_seq_one_letter_code
_entity_poly.pdbx_strand_id
1 'polypeptide(L)'
;MKSPLLYILEVLFCSGLLLAFYRLLLVRKVSFRACRRYLVAAVFLSAVIPALDIPLYPARTVVYPLPLIAAPPAENFVQTTGELPAAGPVVPAGWRRILRPVAVGGYLTAVFLSLGFLAVRMVGIRRLRRRSRLTDCGAYTLAEHPQIATPFSFLRTVFLGEGYEGRRRMIVLCHEAGHVRHRHSAERIAVELVRSLFWFNPFVWIAGRWLQEVHEWEADRGVLDAGYDLTEYRTVIFHQLFGHNPDIACGLNHSLTKKRFAMMTQFRKRRFAVLRLGAAIPVVAAMMMLCSFTVKTPLPAAGDPDRPTVTVHISSGGKILFNGRPVTVGDLERLIAAEREKLSEADRAQMEVVLRADKDAPMADLADVMDASRRAHAFRLKLTAEASDPGIVRMLPPDPLRLPADSADYALPATNRNDR
;
A
#
# COMPACT_ATOMS: atom_id res chain seq x y z
N MET A 1 -3.71 11.10 3.43
CA MET A 1 -3.32 10.48 2.15
C MET A 1 -1.81 10.63 2.02
N LYS A 2 -1.08 9.55 1.76
CA LYS A 2 0.38 9.61 1.60
C LYS A 2 0.77 10.50 0.42
N SER A 3 1.93 11.13 0.51
CA SER A 3 2.50 11.85 -0.63
C SER A 3 2.86 10.83 -1.73
N PRO A 4 2.72 11.19 -3.03
CA PRO A 4 3.00 10.26 -4.12
C PRO A 4 4.47 9.80 -4.15
N LEU A 5 5.38 10.65 -3.67
CA LEU A 5 6.81 10.32 -3.55
C LEU A 5 7.07 9.27 -2.47
N LEU A 6 6.42 9.40 -1.31
CA LEU A 6 6.53 8.40 -0.23
C LEU A 6 6.01 7.04 -0.70
N TYR A 7 4.87 7.03 -1.40
CA TYR A 7 4.32 5.82 -1.99
C TYR A 7 5.29 5.13 -2.96
N ILE A 8 5.92 5.88 -3.87
CA ILE A 8 6.91 5.32 -4.82
C ILE A 8 8.10 4.70 -4.05
N LEU A 9 8.60 5.38 -3.02
CA LEU A 9 9.70 4.88 -2.21
C LEU A 9 9.33 3.59 -1.46
N GLU A 10 8.14 3.56 -0.84
CA GLU A 10 7.60 2.37 -0.17
C GLU A 10 7.46 1.20 -1.16
N VAL A 11 6.96 1.43 -2.38
CA VAL A 11 6.85 0.40 -3.42
C VAL A 11 8.22 -0.13 -3.84
N LEU A 12 9.22 0.74 -4.00
CA LEU A 12 10.59 0.32 -4.33
C LEU A 12 11.19 -0.52 -3.20
N PHE A 13 11.04 -0.07 -1.95
CA PHE A 13 11.49 -0.80 -0.77
C PHE A 13 10.82 -2.18 -0.66
N CYS A 14 9.49 -2.23 -0.79
CA CYS A 14 8.72 -3.45 -0.73
C CYS A 14 9.11 -4.44 -1.83
N SER A 15 9.23 -3.97 -3.08
CA SER A 15 9.64 -4.80 -4.20
C SER A 15 11.06 -5.34 -3.99
N GLY A 16 12.00 -4.51 -3.55
CA GLY A 16 13.38 -4.91 -3.29
C GLY A 16 13.49 -5.99 -2.21
N LEU A 17 12.81 -5.81 -1.08
CA LEU A 17 12.83 -6.74 0.05
C LEU A 17 12.24 -8.11 -0.33
N LEU A 18 11.09 -8.13 -1.01
CA LEU A 18 10.45 -9.38 -1.44
C LEU A 18 11.30 -10.14 -2.48
N LEU A 19 11.97 -9.43 -3.39
CA LEU A 19 12.88 -10.06 -4.36
C LEU A 19 14.17 -10.58 -3.71
N ALA A 20 14.74 -9.85 -2.75
CA ALA A 20 15.87 -10.30 -1.96
C ALA A 20 15.53 -11.60 -1.21
N PHE A 21 14.37 -11.64 -0.55
CA PHE A 21 13.86 -12.85 0.12
C PHE A 21 13.79 -14.04 -0.84
N TYR A 22 13.20 -13.85 -2.03
CA TYR A 22 13.14 -14.89 -3.06
C TYR A 22 14.54 -15.42 -3.41
N ARG A 23 15.48 -14.51 -3.68
CA ARG A 23 16.81 -14.85 -4.17
C ARG A 23 17.65 -15.61 -3.15
N LEU A 24 17.49 -15.30 -1.86
CA LEU A 24 18.26 -15.87 -0.77
C LEU A 24 17.65 -17.17 -0.23
N LEU A 25 16.32 -17.24 -0.09
CA LEU A 25 15.65 -18.32 0.62
C LEU A 25 14.90 -19.31 -0.29
N LEU A 26 14.44 -18.89 -1.48
CA LEU A 26 13.57 -19.74 -2.31
C LEU A 26 14.32 -20.41 -3.47
N VAL A 27 15.20 -19.68 -4.16
CA VAL A 27 15.93 -20.18 -5.34
C VAL A 27 16.65 -21.50 -5.02
N ARG A 28 16.38 -22.54 -5.83
CA ARG A 28 16.92 -23.92 -5.71
C ARG A 28 16.57 -24.66 -4.40
N LYS A 29 15.79 -24.06 -3.50
CA LYS A 29 15.47 -24.63 -2.18
C LYS A 29 14.00 -25.06 -2.06
N VAL A 30 13.13 -24.49 -2.88
CA VAL A 30 11.67 -24.73 -2.90
C VAL A 30 11.24 -25.21 -4.30
N SER A 31 10.05 -25.81 -4.41
CA SER A 31 9.49 -26.26 -5.70
C SER A 31 9.28 -25.09 -6.68
N PHE A 32 9.43 -25.36 -7.99
CA PHE A 32 9.24 -24.34 -9.03
C PHE A 32 7.85 -23.70 -8.99
N ARG A 33 6.80 -24.50 -8.71
CA ARG A 33 5.43 -24.00 -8.52
C ARG A 33 5.32 -22.94 -7.44
N ALA A 34 5.94 -23.17 -6.30
CA ALA A 34 5.92 -22.22 -5.20
C ALA A 34 6.77 -20.98 -5.49
N CYS A 35 7.95 -21.14 -6.10
CA CYS A 35 8.79 -20.03 -6.57
C CYS A 35 8.02 -19.11 -7.53
N ARG A 36 7.30 -19.70 -8.49
CA ARG A 36 6.52 -18.98 -9.49
C ARG A 36 5.37 -18.19 -8.88
N ARG A 37 4.56 -18.85 -8.04
CA ARG A 37 3.46 -18.21 -7.30
C ARG A 37 3.97 -17.09 -6.41
N TYR A 38 5.09 -17.31 -5.73
CA TYR A 38 5.73 -16.28 -4.90
C TYR A 38 6.15 -15.07 -5.75
N LEU A 39 6.81 -15.26 -6.89
CA LEU A 39 7.26 -14.14 -7.73
C LEU A 39 6.09 -13.31 -8.26
N VAL A 40 5.04 -13.98 -8.74
CA VAL A 40 3.82 -13.29 -9.19
C VAL A 40 3.20 -12.53 -8.02
N ALA A 41 2.99 -13.19 -6.88
CA ALA A 41 2.43 -12.57 -5.68
C ALA A 41 3.28 -11.40 -5.19
N ALA A 42 4.61 -11.51 -5.19
CA ALA A 42 5.52 -10.47 -4.72
C ALA A 42 5.40 -9.18 -5.55
N VAL A 43 5.25 -9.30 -6.87
CA VAL A 43 5.07 -8.16 -7.77
C VAL A 43 3.74 -7.44 -7.52
N PHE A 44 2.66 -8.18 -7.24
CA PHE A 44 1.38 -7.57 -6.87
C PHE A 44 1.40 -7.00 -5.45
N LEU A 45 1.96 -7.74 -4.50
CA LEU A 45 1.96 -7.40 -3.09
C LEU A 45 2.82 -6.17 -2.80
N SER A 46 3.92 -5.97 -3.51
CA SER A 46 4.73 -4.76 -3.37
C SER A 46 4.03 -3.49 -3.84
N ALA A 47 3.06 -3.61 -4.76
CA ALA A 47 2.20 -2.51 -5.17
C ALA A 47 1.01 -2.30 -4.21
N VAL A 48 0.42 -3.39 -3.72
CA VAL A 48 -0.77 -3.33 -2.87
C VAL A 48 -0.45 -2.92 -1.43
N ILE A 49 0.62 -3.42 -0.81
CA ILE A 49 0.94 -3.12 0.60
C ILE A 49 1.03 -1.62 0.87
N PRO A 50 1.80 -0.82 0.11
CA PRO A 50 1.89 0.63 0.33
C PRO A 50 0.57 1.38 0.05
N ALA A 51 -0.32 0.80 -0.75
CA ALA A 51 -1.61 1.40 -1.10
C ALA A 51 -2.68 1.20 -0.01
N LEU A 52 -2.49 0.24 0.88
CA LEU A 52 -3.41 0.00 2.00
C LEU A 52 -3.14 1.03 3.10
N ASP A 53 -4.03 1.99 3.28
CA ASP A 53 -4.05 2.89 4.44
C ASP A 53 -4.96 2.28 5.52
N ILE A 54 -4.43 1.38 6.37
CA ILE A 54 -5.21 0.78 7.46
C ILE A 54 -5.04 1.66 8.71
N PRO A 55 -6.08 2.40 9.16
CA PRO A 55 -5.99 3.21 10.37
C PRO A 55 -5.99 2.28 11.60
N LEU A 56 -4.86 2.17 12.28
CA LEU A 56 -4.84 1.61 13.63
C LEU A 56 -5.16 2.74 14.60
N TYR A 57 -6.30 2.62 15.28
CA TYR A 57 -6.58 3.41 16.47
C TYR A 57 -5.74 2.81 17.59
N PRO A 58 -4.78 3.54 18.18
CA PRO A 58 -4.03 3.00 19.31
C PRO A 58 -5.02 2.70 20.44
N ALA A 59 -4.93 1.49 21.00
CA ALA A 59 -5.55 1.24 22.30
C ALA A 59 -4.97 2.26 23.28
N ARG A 60 -5.81 2.92 24.10
CA ARG A 60 -5.37 3.86 25.12
C ARG A 60 -4.32 3.17 26.00
N THR A 61 -3.05 3.43 25.74
CA THR A 61 -2.00 3.10 26.69
C THR A 61 -2.14 4.12 27.80
N VAL A 62 -2.72 3.71 28.93
CA VAL A 62 -2.64 4.45 30.18
C VAL A 62 -1.16 4.45 30.55
N VAL A 63 -0.45 5.51 30.18
CA VAL A 63 0.87 5.79 30.70
C VAL A 63 0.62 6.21 32.15
N TYR A 64 0.93 5.33 33.10
CA TYR A 64 1.07 5.75 34.49
C TYR A 64 2.33 6.62 34.54
N PRO A 65 2.23 7.94 34.83
CA PRO A 65 3.42 8.72 35.06
C PRO A 65 4.10 8.15 36.31
N LEU A 66 5.31 7.61 36.14
CA LEU A 66 6.20 7.39 37.28
C LEU A 66 6.44 8.76 37.92
N PRO A 67 6.41 8.91 39.25
CA PRO A 67 6.71 10.18 39.89
C PRO A 67 8.18 10.53 39.59
N LEU A 68 8.38 11.47 38.67
CA LEU A 68 9.69 12.03 38.40
C LEU A 68 10.03 12.93 39.59
N ILE A 69 11.09 12.57 40.33
CA ILE A 69 11.68 13.39 41.38
C ILE A 69 11.93 14.78 40.79
N ALA A 70 11.37 15.80 41.43
CA ALA A 70 11.48 17.19 41.03
C ALA A 70 12.95 17.59 40.89
N ALA A 71 13.39 17.85 39.66
CA ALA A 71 14.59 18.62 39.41
C ALA A 71 14.27 20.10 39.69
N PRO A 72 15.19 20.86 40.32
CA PRO A 72 14.98 22.27 40.62
C PRO A 72 14.81 23.09 39.33
N PRO A 73 14.15 24.26 39.40
CA PRO A 73 13.79 25.03 38.22
C PRO A 73 15.07 25.53 37.55
N ALA A 74 15.36 25.01 36.36
CA ALA A 74 16.32 25.63 35.48
C ALA A 74 15.74 26.98 35.05
N GLU A 75 16.48 28.04 35.34
CA GLU A 75 16.16 29.41 34.96
C GLU A 75 15.77 29.49 33.48
N ASN A 76 14.79 30.35 33.22
CA ASN A 76 14.15 30.60 31.93
C ASN A 76 15.16 30.82 30.79
N PHE A 77 15.59 29.75 30.15
CA PHE A 77 15.93 29.80 28.73
C PHE A 77 14.64 29.60 27.95
N VAL A 78 14.03 30.73 27.56
CA VAL A 78 13.13 30.76 26.41
C VAL A 78 13.97 30.37 25.20
N GLN A 79 14.14 29.06 24.98
CA GLN A 79 14.35 28.57 23.63
C GLN A 79 13.03 28.80 22.92
N THR A 80 12.95 29.95 22.24
CA THR A 80 12.12 30.05 21.05
C THR A 80 12.69 29.01 20.08
N THR A 81 12.26 27.76 20.22
CA THR A 81 12.31 26.78 19.15
C THR A 81 11.29 27.31 18.14
N GLY A 82 11.66 28.37 17.44
CA GLY A 82 11.04 28.68 16.17
C GLY A 82 11.16 27.38 15.39
N GLU A 83 10.02 26.77 15.07
CA GLU A 83 9.97 25.83 13.97
C GLU A 83 10.61 26.57 12.80
N LEU A 84 11.89 26.29 12.55
CA LEU A 84 12.50 26.57 11.28
C LEU A 84 11.60 25.83 10.30
N PRO A 85 10.85 26.55 9.44
CA PRO A 85 10.00 25.87 8.47
C PRO A 85 10.95 24.98 7.70
N ALA A 86 10.73 23.67 7.77
CA ALA A 86 11.49 22.73 6.97
C ALA A 86 11.44 23.26 5.54
N ALA A 87 12.58 23.72 5.05
CA ALA A 87 12.70 24.32 3.72
C ALA A 87 12.53 23.20 2.70
N GLY A 88 11.29 22.75 2.52
CA GLY A 88 10.89 22.05 1.32
C GLY A 88 11.18 22.99 0.14
N PRO A 89 11.66 22.47 -0.99
CA PRO A 89 11.91 23.32 -2.15
C PRO A 89 10.64 24.12 -2.45
N VAL A 90 10.72 25.45 -2.35
CA VAL A 90 9.62 26.36 -2.66
C VAL A 90 9.48 26.36 -4.19
N VAL A 91 8.84 25.32 -4.72
CA VAL A 91 8.44 25.29 -6.12
C VAL A 91 7.36 26.38 -6.25
N PRO A 92 7.59 27.45 -7.04
CA PRO A 92 6.63 28.55 -7.12
C PRO A 92 5.26 27.99 -7.51
N ALA A 93 4.18 28.52 -6.93
CA ALA A 93 2.84 27.93 -7.06
C ALA A 93 2.40 27.74 -8.53
N GLY A 94 2.91 28.57 -9.46
CA GLY A 94 2.71 28.42 -10.90
C GLY A 94 3.35 27.16 -11.49
N TRP A 95 4.59 26.82 -11.10
CA TRP A 95 5.27 25.61 -11.55
C TRP A 95 4.58 24.34 -11.07
N ARG A 96 4.02 24.34 -9.86
CA ARG A 96 3.24 23.18 -9.35
C ARG A 96 1.98 22.91 -10.19
N ARG A 97 1.34 23.96 -10.73
CA ARG A 97 0.17 23.85 -11.62
C ARG A 97 0.51 23.27 -12.99
N ILE A 98 1.76 23.39 -13.45
CA ILE A 98 2.24 22.90 -14.75
C ILE A 98 2.91 21.52 -14.61
N LEU A 99 3.80 21.36 -13.62
CA LEU A 99 4.59 20.13 -13.43
C LEU A 99 3.72 18.93 -13.07
N ARG A 100 2.67 19.12 -12.27
CA ARG A 100 1.78 18.02 -11.87
C ARG A 100 1.02 17.41 -13.06
N PRO A 101 0.27 18.17 -13.90
CA PRO A 101 -0.39 17.59 -15.06
C PRO A 101 0.60 17.06 -16.10
N VAL A 102 1.77 17.69 -16.28
CA VAL A 102 2.82 17.16 -17.17
C VAL A 102 3.35 15.81 -16.67
N ALA A 103 3.63 15.67 -15.37
CA ALA A 103 4.09 14.40 -14.80
C ALA A 103 3.01 13.30 -14.90
N VAL A 104 1.74 13.62 -14.62
CA VAL A 104 0.63 12.68 -14.76
C VAL A 104 0.41 12.31 -16.24
N GLY A 105 0.44 13.28 -17.14
CA GLY A 105 0.32 13.06 -18.59
C GLY A 105 1.44 12.19 -19.13
N GLY A 106 2.69 12.45 -18.72
CA GLY A 106 3.85 11.64 -19.08
C GLY A 106 3.74 10.20 -18.58
N TYR A 107 3.29 10.02 -17.33
CA TYR A 107 3.03 8.70 -16.76
C TYR A 107 1.95 7.93 -17.55
N LEU A 108 0.80 8.56 -17.79
CA LEU A 108 -0.30 7.93 -18.54
C LEU A 108 0.10 7.60 -19.98
N THR A 109 0.87 8.47 -20.63
CA THR A 109 1.39 8.22 -21.98
C THR A 109 2.32 7.01 -22.01
N ALA A 110 3.25 6.90 -21.05
CA ALA A 110 4.14 5.75 -20.95
C ALA A 110 3.35 4.44 -20.73
N VAL A 111 2.36 4.46 -19.84
CA VAL A 111 1.47 3.33 -19.60
C VAL A 111 0.71 2.96 -20.88
N PHE A 112 0.12 3.93 -21.57
CA PHE A 112 -0.62 3.71 -22.82
C PHE A 112 0.26 3.10 -23.92
N LEU A 113 1.46 3.64 -24.14
CA LEU A 113 2.41 3.11 -25.12
C LEU A 113 2.83 1.67 -24.78
N SER A 114 3.12 1.38 -23.52
CA SER A 114 3.51 0.04 -23.09
C SER A 114 2.38 -0.99 -23.28
N LEU A 115 1.13 -0.62 -22.96
CA LEU A 115 -0.05 -1.45 -23.18
C LEU A 115 -0.35 -1.62 -24.68
N GLY A 116 -0.19 -0.55 -25.47
CA GLY A 116 -0.31 -0.59 -26.93
C GLY A 116 0.68 -1.58 -27.55
N PHE A 117 1.94 -1.57 -27.10
CA PHE A 117 2.94 -2.53 -27.57
C PHE A 117 2.61 -3.97 -27.17
N LEU A 118 2.10 -4.20 -25.95
CA LEU A 118 1.60 -5.51 -25.53
C LEU A 118 0.42 -5.98 -26.40
N ALA A 119 -0.50 -5.08 -26.74
CA ALA A 119 -1.63 -5.36 -27.61
C ALA A 119 -1.19 -5.70 -29.04
N VAL A 120 -0.23 -4.96 -29.61
CA VAL A 120 0.35 -5.26 -30.94
C VAL A 120 0.95 -6.66 -30.97
N ARG A 121 1.73 -7.05 -29.95
CA ARG A 121 2.28 -8.42 -29.82
C ARG A 121 1.17 -9.46 -29.76
N MET A 122 0.13 -9.20 -28.98
CA MET A 122 -1.03 -10.09 -28.85
C MET A 122 -1.76 -10.28 -30.19
N VAL A 123 -1.96 -9.19 -30.93
CA VAL A 123 -2.56 -9.22 -32.27
C VAL A 123 -1.66 -9.98 -33.26
N GLY A 124 -0.33 -9.81 -33.18
CA GLY A 124 0.63 -10.56 -33.97
C GLY A 124 0.50 -12.07 -33.78
N ILE A 125 0.46 -12.55 -32.54
CA ILE A 125 0.27 -13.97 -32.22
C ILE A 125 -1.09 -14.47 -32.72
N ARG A 126 -2.15 -13.68 -32.56
CA ARG A 126 -3.49 -14.03 -33.08
C ARG A 126 -3.51 -14.11 -34.61
N ARG A 127 -2.85 -13.19 -35.31
CA ARG A 127 -2.73 -13.21 -36.77
C ARG A 127 -1.94 -14.43 -37.24
N LEU A 128 -0.84 -14.77 -36.57
CA LEU A 128 -0.05 -15.97 -36.85
C LEU A 128 -0.90 -17.23 -36.67
N ARG A 129 -1.63 -17.36 -35.55
CA ARG A 129 -2.54 -18.49 -35.30
C ARG A 129 -3.59 -18.65 -36.39
N ARG A 130 -4.16 -17.56 -36.90
CA ARG A 130 -5.17 -17.59 -37.98
C ARG A 130 -4.61 -18.07 -39.32
N ARG A 131 -3.31 -17.88 -39.56
CA ARG A 131 -2.62 -18.30 -40.79
C ARG A 131 -1.99 -19.69 -40.66
N SER A 132 -1.91 -20.24 -39.45
CA SER A 132 -1.28 -21.53 -39.17
C SER A 132 -2.25 -22.68 -39.43
N ARG A 133 -1.71 -23.84 -39.81
CA ARG A 133 -2.47 -25.10 -39.83
C ARG A 133 -2.72 -25.54 -38.39
N LEU A 134 -3.98 -25.68 -38.01
CA LEU A 134 -4.38 -26.04 -36.64
C LEU A 134 -4.71 -27.52 -36.56
N THR A 135 -4.08 -28.21 -35.61
CA THR A 135 -4.35 -29.61 -35.26
C THR A 135 -4.71 -29.66 -33.78
N ASP A 136 -5.85 -30.24 -33.43
CA ASP A 136 -6.24 -30.40 -32.02
C ASP A 136 -5.59 -31.66 -31.43
N CYS A 137 -4.85 -31.48 -30.33
CA CYS A 137 -4.21 -32.57 -29.58
C CYS A 137 -4.90 -32.80 -28.22
N GLY A 138 -6.09 -32.23 -28.01
CA GLY A 138 -6.90 -32.35 -26.80
C GLY A 138 -6.41 -31.46 -25.64
N ALA A 139 -5.20 -31.72 -25.14
CA ALA A 139 -4.62 -30.91 -24.05
C ALA A 139 -4.21 -29.50 -24.52
N TYR A 140 -3.79 -29.38 -25.77
CA TYR A 140 -3.38 -28.14 -26.43
C TYR A 140 -3.69 -28.21 -27.94
N THR A 141 -3.75 -27.06 -28.60
CA THR A 141 -3.85 -26.98 -30.07
C THR A 141 -2.46 -26.78 -30.66
N LEU A 142 -2.05 -27.63 -31.60
CA LEU A 142 -0.82 -27.46 -32.36
C LEU A 142 -1.07 -26.54 -33.57
N ALA A 143 -0.29 -25.48 -33.69
CA ALA A 143 -0.31 -24.54 -34.79
C ALA A 143 1.01 -24.64 -35.57
N GLU A 144 0.95 -25.20 -36.78
CA GLU A 144 2.11 -25.39 -37.65
C GLU A 144 2.17 -24.28 -38.70
N HIS A 145 3.33 -23.62 -38.84
CA HIS A 145 3.53 -22.56 -39.83
C HIS A 145 5.03 -22.38 -40.18
N PRO A 146 5.40 -22.29 -41.47
CA PRO A 146 6.82 -22.19 -41.88
C PRO A 146 7.56 -20.96 -41.35
N GLN A 147 6.86 -19.84 -41.13
CA GLN A 147 7.46 -18.61 -40.59
C GLN A 147 7.86 -18.71 -39.10
N ILE A 148 7.58 -19.82 -38.42
CA ILE A 148 7.95 -20.02 -37.01
C ILE A 148 9.40 -20.51 -36.97
N ALA A 149 10.34 -19.62 -36.67
CA ALA A 149 11.76 -19.97 -36.56
C ALA A 149 12.08 -20.82 -35.33
N THR A 150 11.49 -20.47 -34.17
CA THR A 150 11.68 -21.21 -32.92
C THR A 150 10.32 -21.64 -32.37
N PRO A 151 10.19 -22.91 -31.91
CA PRO A 151 9.01 -23.37 -31.19
C PRO A 151 8.72 -22.47 -30.00
N PHE A 152 7.45 -22.16 -29.79
CA PHE A 152 6.99 -21.44 -28.61
C PHE A 152 5.53 -21.79 -28.30
N SER A 153 5.10 -21.48 -27.10
CA SER A 153 3.74 -21.77 -26.63
C SER A 153 3.07 -20.50 -26.11
N PHE A 154 1.79 -20.36 -26.43
CA PHE A 154 0.99 -19.23 -26.01
C PHE A 154 -0.46 -19.65 -25.71
N LEU A 155 -0.93 -19.33 -24.50
CA LEU A 155 -2.20 -19.79 -23.94
C LEU A 155 -2.37 -21.31 -24.07
N ARG A 156 -3.33 -21.77 -24.87
CA ARG A 156 -3.62 -23.20 -25.14
C ARG A 156 -3.04 -23.68 -26.47
N THR A 157 -2.17 -22.91 -27.11
CA THR A 157 -1.65 -23.20 -28.43
C THR A 157 -0.13 -23.36 -28.40
N VAL A 158 0.37 -24.44 -28.98
CA VAL A 158 1.79 -24.71 -29.21
C VAL A 158 2.08 -24.37 -30.68
N PHE A 159 3.02 -23.48 -30.92
CA PHE A 159 3.44 -23.05 -32.25
C PHE A 159 4.72 -23.79 -32.64
N LEU A 160 4.69 -24.49 -33.77
CA LEU A 160 5.80 -25.30 -34.26
C LEU A 160 6.14 -24.93 -35.70
N GLY A 161 7.43 -24.74 -35.96
CA GLY A 161 7.97 -24.54 -37.30
C GLY A 161 8.28 -25.84 -38.03
N GLU A 162 8.84 -25.73 -39.22
CA GLU A 162 9.35 -26.87 -39.99
C GLU A 162 10.73 -27.33 -39.48
N GLY A 163 11.15 -28.54 -39.84
CA GLY A 163 12.47 -29.08 -39.46
C GLY A 163 12.53 -29.83 -38.12
N TYR A 164 11.38 -30.15 -37.53
CA TYR A 164 11.28 -31.01 -36.33
C TYR A 164 10.63 -32.35 -36.69
N GLU A 165 11.43 -33.41 -36.70
CA GLU A 165 10.97 -34.77 -37.02
C GLU A 165 11.28 -35.77 -35.90
N GLY A 166 10.56 -36.90 -35.94
CA GLY A 166 10.76 -38.03 -35.03
C GLY A 166 10.81 -37.66 -33.55
N ARG A 167 11.83 -38.17 -32.86
CA ARG A 167 12.00 -38.00 -31.41
C ARG A 167 12.27 -36.55 -31.00
N ARG A 168 12.98 -35.77 -31.83
CA ARG A 168 13.24 -34.34 -31.58
C ARG A 168 11.94 -33.55 -31.48
N ARG A 169 10.99 -33.82 -32.38
CA ARG A 169 9.65 -33.21 -32.35
C ARG A 169 8.92 -33.53 -31.05
N MET A 170 8.95 -34.78 -30.60
CA MET A 170 8.27 -35.19 -29.36
C MET A 170 8.84 -34.49 -28.13
N ILE A 171 10.16 -34.37 -28.03
CA ILE A 171 10.86 -33.67 -26.93
C ILE A 171 10.46 -32.19 -26.88
N VAL A 172 10.48 -31.51 -28.02
CA VAL A 172 10.08 -30.10 -28.12
C VAL A 172 8.61 -29.91 -27.76
N LEU A 173 7.73 -30.76 -28.30
CA LEU A 173 6.31 -30.72 -27.97
C LEU A 173 6.04 -30.97 -26.48
N CYS A 174 6.77 -31.89 -25.85
CA CYS A 174 6.68 -32.13 -24.42
C CYS A 174 7.04 -30.88 -23.60
N HIS A 175 8.12 -30.18 -23.98
CA HIS A 175 8.53 -28.92 -23.36
C HIS A 175 7.46 -27.83 -23.53
N GLU A 176 7.02 -27.57 -24.76
CA GLU A 176 6.02 -26.54 -25.05
C GLU A 176 4.65 -26.83 -24.44
N ALA A 177 4.24 -28.10 -24.39
CA ALA A 177 3.05 -28.52 -23.69
C ALA A 177 3.14 -28.27 -22.18
N GLY A 178 4.35 -28.34 -21.60
CA GLY A 178 4.62 -27.97 -20.21
C GLY A 178 4.26 -26.51 -19.91
N HIS A 179 4.61 -25.58 -20.80
CA HIS A 179 4.25 -24.17 -20.67
C HIS A 179 2.73 -23.93 -20.75
N VAL A 180 2.04 -24.66 -21.62
CA VAL A 180 0.57 -24.62 -21.72
C VAL A 180 -0.07 -25.15 -20.43
N ARG A 181 0.37 -26.32 -19.97
CA ARG A 181 -0.14 -26.98 -18.75
C ARG A 181 -0.01 -26.10 -17.52
N HIS A 182 1.09 -25.37 -17.39
CA HIS A 182 1.35 -24.49 -16.26
C HIS A 182 0.86 -23.05 -16.44
N ARG A 183 0.24 -22.73 -17.59
CA ARG A 183 -0.30 -21.41 -17.93
C ARG A 183 0.75 -20.28 -17.84
N HIS A 184 1.99 -20.58 -18.22
CA HIS A 184 3.11 -19.62 -18.15
C HIS A 184 2.85 -18.31 -18.91
N SER A 185 2.14 -18.39 -20.03
CA SER A 185 1.72 -17.23 -20.82
C SER A 185 0.81 -16.27 -20.04
N ALA A 186 -0.13 -16.78 -19.23
CA ALA A 186 -1.04 -15.95 -18.44
C ALA A 186 -0.28 -15.19 -17.33
N GLU A 187 0.63 -15.87 -16.65
CA GLU A 187 1.47 -15.25 -15.61
C GLU A 187 2.43 -14.21 -16.20
N ARG A 188 2.98 -14.46 -17.39
CA ARG A 188 3.80 -13.49 -18.12
C ARG A 188 3.01 -12.24 -18.49
N ILE A 189 1.77 -12.40 -18.96
CA ILE A 189 0.87 -11.26 -19.23
C ILE A 189 0.61 -10.48 -17.93
N ALA A 190 0.29 -11.18 -16.83
CA ALA A 190 0.02 -10.54 -15.54
C ALA A 190 1.20 -9.68 -15.05
N VAL A 191 2.44 -10.19 -15.13
CA VAL A 191 3.64 -9.42 -14.75
C VAL A 191 3.93 -8.29 -15.74
N GLU A 192 3.72 -8.47 -17.04
CA GLU A 192 3.88 -7.38 -18.02
C GLU A 192 2.85 -6.26 -17.78
N LEU A 193 1.63 -6.56 -17.35
CA LEU A 193 0.65 -5.54 -16.95
C LEU A 193 1.13 -4.72 -15.74
N VAL A 194 1.66 -5.38 -14.71
CA VAL A 194 2.23 -4.66 -13.55
C VAL A 194 3.47 -3.88 -13.96
N ARG A 195 4.30 -4.42 -14.86
CA ARG A 195 5.47 -3.72 -15.41
C ARG A 195 5.09 -2.49 -16.24
N SER A 196 3.99 -2.53 -16.98
CA SER A 196 3.45 -1.35 -17.66
C SER A 196 3.07 -0.24 -16.68
N LEU A 197 2.43 -0.60 -15.57
CA LEU A 197 2.04 0.36 -14.52
C LEU A 197 3.25 0.87 -13.72
N PHE A 198 4.21 0.00 -13.42
CA PHE A 198 5.40 0.30 -12.63
C PHE A 198 6.66 0.24 -13.50
N TRP A 199 6.62 0.87 -14.67
CA TRP A 199 7.71 0.82 -15.65
C TRP A 199 9.03 1.37 -15.10
N PHE A 200 8.95 2.34 -14.19
CA PHE A 200 10.09 2.94 -13.50
C PHE A 200 10.70 2.04 -12.41
N ASN A 201 10.00 0.98 -11.97
CA ASN A 201 10.45 0.12 -10.87
C ASN A 201 11.35 -1.01 -11.38
N PRO A 202 12.69 -0.96 -11.21
CA PRO A 202 13.61 -1.97 -11.75
C PRO A 202 13.38 -3.38 -11.20
N PHE A 203 12.83 -3.50 -9.98
CA PHE A 203 12.57 -4.80 -9.36
C PHE A 203 11.48 -5.60 -10.09
N VAL A 204 10.49 -4.94 -10.70
CA VAL A 204 9.46 -5.62 -11.50
C VAL A 204 10.08 -6.23 -12.77
N TRP A 205 11.06 -5.56 -13.38
CA TRP A 205 11.81 -6.08 -14.52
C TRP A 205 12.67 -7.28 -14.14
N ILE A 206 13.33 -7.23 -12.98
CA ILE A 206 14.10 -8.36 -12.43
C ILE A 206 13.18 -9.54 -12.14
N ALA A 207 12.02 -9.29 -11.51
CA ALA A 207 11.03 -10.32 -11.20
C ALA A 207 10.53 -11.01 -12.48
N GLY A 208 10.24 -10.25 -13.54
CA GLY A 208 9.85 -10.81 -14.84
C GLY A 208 10.91 -11.72 -15.46
N ARG A 209 12.20 -11.35 -15.37
CA ARG A 209 13.30 -12.21 -15.85
C ARG A 209 13.43 -13.48 -15.02
N TRP A 210 13.35 -13.39 -13.69
CA TRP A 210 13.40 -14.56 -12.82
C TRP A 210 12.17 -15.46 -12.98
N LEU A 211 11.00 -14.89 -13.25
CA LEU A 211 9.79 -15.66 -13.53
C LEU A 211 9.98 -16.49 -14.80
N GLN A 212 10.54 -15.89 -15.85
CA GLN A 212 10.90 -16.60 -17.07
C GLN A 212 11.90 -17.73 -16.80
N GLU A 213 12.95 -17.49 -16.00
CA GLU A 213 13.89 -18.55 -15.59
C GLU A 213 13.16 -19.73 -14.92
N VAL A 214 12.22 -19.47 -14.02
CA VAL A 214 11.45 -20.52 -13.34
C VAL A 214 10.49 -21.25 -14.28
N HIS A 215 9.90 -20.54 -15.26
CA HIS A 215 9.07 -21.16 -16.30
C HIS A 215 9.86 -22.18 -17.11
N GLU A 216 11.05 -21.82 -17.55
CA GLU A 216 11.95 -22.71 -18.28
C GLU A 216 12.35 -23.91 -17.41
N TRP A 217 12.72 -23.69 -16.14
CA TRP A 217 13.10 -24.79 -15.23
C TRP A 217 11.97 -25.78 -14.98
N GLU A 218 10.72 -25.31 -14.87
CA GLU A 218 9.58 -26.22 -14.69
C GLU A 218 9.26 -27.00 -15.97
N ALA A 219 9.33 -26.35 -17.14
CA ALA A 219 9.15 -27.03 -18.43
C ALA A 219 10.26 -28.06 -18.69
N ASP A 220 11.52 -27.69 -18.44
CA ASP A 220 12.68 -28.59 -18.49
C ASP A 220 12.50 -29.80 -17.58
N ARG A 221 12.03 -29.57 -16.35
CA ARG A 221 11.78 -30.65 -15.39
C ARG A 221 10.63 -31.56 -15.85
N GLY A 222 9.60 -31.00 -16.48
CA GLY A 222 8.50 -31.78 -17.04
C GLY A 222 8.93 -32.77 -18.12
N VAL A 223 9.90 -32.38 -18.96
CA VAL A 223 10.50 -33.29 -19.97
C VAL A 223 11.28 -34.42 -19.31
N LEU A 224 12.12 -34.11 -18.32
CA LEU A 224 12.88 -35.13 -17.60
C LEU A 224 11.97 -36.08 -16.78
N ASP A 225 10.92 -35.55 -16.17
CA ASP A 225 9.94 -36.35 -15.43
C ASP A 225 9.08 -37.22 -16.37
N ALA A 226 8.99 -36.88 -17.67
CA ALA A 226 8.35 -37.72 -18.69
C ALA A 226 9.24 -38.87 -19.21
N GLY A 227 10.48 -38.99 -18.72
CA GLY A 227 11.37 -40.11 -19.01
C GLY A 227 12.33 -39.91 -20.19
N TYR A 228 12.44 -38.69 -20.73
CA TYR A 228 13.42 -38.38 -21.77
C TYR A 228 14.85 -38.30 -21.18
N ASP A 229 15.83 -38.76 -21.96
CA ASP A 229 17.24 -38.71 -21.55
C ASP A 229 17.76 -37.26 -21.46
N LEU A 230 18.57 -37.00 -20.43
CA LEU A 230 19.12 -35.67 -20.18
C LEU A 230 20.08 -35.21 -21.29
N THR A 231 20.90 -36.12 -21.82
CA THR A 231 21.91 -35.79 -22.84
C THR A 231 21.22 -35.50 -24.16
N GLU A 232 20.30 -36.36 -24.56
CA GLU A 232 19.47 -36.17 -25.75
C GLU A 232 18.73 -34.82 -25.70
N TYR A 233 18.08 -34.53 -24.57
CA TYR A 233 17.34 -33.28 -24.41
C TYR A 233 18.23 -32.03 -24.51
N ARG A 234 19.41 -32.06 -23.88
CA ARG A 234 20.36 -30.93 -23.93
C ARG A 234 20.83 -30.65 -25.36
N THR A 235 21.07 -31.70 -26.14
CA THR A 235 21.43 -31.58 -27.56
C THR A 235 20.30 -30.95 -28.37
N VAL A 236 19.05 -31.33 -28.12
CA VAL A 236 17.88 -30.73 -28.77
C VAL A 236 17.77 -29.23 -28.47
N ILE A 237 17.90 -28.83 -27.19
CA ILE A 237 17.88 -27.42 -26.79
C ILE A 237 19.04 -26.66 -27.41
N PHE A 238 20.24 -27.25 -27.42
CA PHE A 238 21.42 -26.63 -28.00
C PHE A 238 21.24 -26.35 -29.49
N HIS A 239 20.76 -27.33 -30.27
CA HIS A 239 20.46 -27.12 -31.68
C HIS A 239 19.34 -26.10 -31.93
N GLN A 240 18.34 -26.02 -31.05
CA GLN A 240 17.27 -25.01 -31.17
C GLN A 240 17.80 -23.59 -30.96
N LEU A 241 18.81 -23.41 -30.12
CA LEU A 241 19.39 -22.09 -29.81
C LEU A 241 20.48 -21.65 -30.80
N PHE A 242 21.26 -22.60 -31.34
CA PHE A 242 22.48 -22.30 -32.10
C PHE A 242 22.47 -22.75 -33.57
N GLY A 243 21.44 -23.49 -34.03
CA GLY A 243 21.42 -23.99 -35.41
C GLY A 243 22.56 -24.97 -35.72
N HIS A 244 23.18 -24.85 -36.90
CA HIS A 244 24.28 -25.70 -37.40
C HIS A 244 25.64 -24.98 -37.55
N ASN A 245 25.87 -23.82 -36.94
CA ASN A 245 27.20 -23.19 -36.98
C ASN A 245 27.45 -22.25 -35.79
N PRO A 246 28.43 -22.54 -34.90
CA PRO A 246 28.74 -21.71 -33.74
C PRO A 246 30.00 -20.84 -33.96
N ASP A 247 30.28 -20.38 -35.18
CA ASP A 247 31.40 -19.47 -35.41
C ASP A 247 30.89 -18.03 -35.50
N ILE A 248 31.30 -17.22 -34.51
CA ILE A 248 31.28 -15.75 -34.55
C ILE A 248 29.89 -15.10 -34.36
N ALA A 249 29.16 -15.44 -33.30
CA ALA A 249 28.07 -14.61 -32.79
C ALA A 249 28.28 -14.27 -31.31
N CYS A 250 28.93 -13.13 -31.06
CA CYS A 250 28.99 -12.50 -29.75
C CYS A 250 27.57 -12.01 -29.37
N GLY A 251 26.86 -12.80 -28.57
CA GLY A 251 25.49 -12.49 -28.16
C GLY A 251 25.03 -13.40 -27.03
N LEU A 252 25.59 -13.23 -25.83
CA LEU A 252 25.29 -14.07 -24.67
C LEU A 252 23.81 -13.97 -24.21
N ASN A 253 22.95 -14.81 -24.79
CA ASN A 253 21.88 -15.49 -24.07
C ASN A 253 22.43 -16.64 -23.17
N HIS A 254 23.76 -16.78 -23.07
CA HIS A 254 24.44 -17.81 -22.29
C HIS A 254 24.02 -17.89 -20.82
N SER A 255 23.54 -16.81 -20.19
CA SER A 255 23.15 -16.86 -18.77
C SER A 255 21.89 -17.69 -18.53
N LEU A 256 20.88 -17.62 -19.40
CA LEU A 256 19.63 -18.38 -19.25
C LEU A 256 19.87 -19.86 -19.56
N THR A 257 20.51 -20.17 -20.69
CA THR A 257 20.80 -21.55 -21.10
C THR A 257 21.72 -22.25 -20.10
N LYS A 258 22.77 -21.56 -19.61
CA LYS A 258 23.64 -22.08 -18.54
C LYS A 258 22.85 -22.37 -17.27
N LYS A 259 21.92 -21.48 -16.88
CA LYS A 259 21.06 -21.69 -15.70
C LYS A 259 20.11 -22.86 -15.90
N ARG A 260 19.52 -23.05 -17.07
CA ARG A 260 18.68 -24.21 -17.42
C ARG A 260 19.46 -25.51 -17.23
N PHE A 261 20.63 -25.63 -17.87
CA PHE A 261 21.48 -26.82 -17.74
C PHE A 261 21.97 -27.06 -16.31
N ALA A 262 22.34 -26.00 -15.57
CA ALA A 262 22.69 -26.13 -14.16
C ALA A 262 21.50 -26.59 -13.31
N MET A 263 20.29 -26.13 -13.61
CA MET A 263 19.08 -26.49 -12.87
C MET A 263 18.67 -27.95 -13.11
N MET A 264 18.83 -28.45 -14.34
CA MET A 264 18.54 -29.84 -14.70
C MET A 264 19.37 -30.85 -13.88
N THR A 265 20.62 -30.51 -13.56
CA THR A 265 21.54 -31.40 -12.83
C THR A 265 21.55 -31.17 -11.32
N GLN A 266 21.33 -29.94 -10.85
CA GLN A 266 21.51 -29.56 -9.44
C GLN A 266 20.22 -29.49 -8.62
N PHE A 267 19.04 -29.66 -9.23
CA PHE A 267 17.80 -29.57 -8.47
C PHE A 267 17.57 -30.79 -7.58
N ARG A 268 17.55 -30.57 -6.27
CA ARG A 268 17.17 -31.59 -5.28
C ARG A 268 16.14 -31.00 -4.31
N LYS A 269 14.99 -31.65 -4.16
CA LYS A 269 13.95 -31.25 -3.20
C LYS A 269 14.56 -31.26 -1.79
N ARG A 270 14.47 -30.14 -1.07
CA ARG A 270 14.99 -30.02 0.30
C ARG A 270 13.88 -30.17 1.34
N ARG A 271 14.22 -30.84 2.44
CA ARG A 271 13.34 -31.18 3.58
C ARG A 271 12.63 -29.94 4.16
N PHE A 272 13.35 -28.83 4.28
CA PHE A 272 12.85 -27.58 4.86
C PHE A 272 12.32 -26.57 3.82
N ALA A 273 11.68 -27.04 2.74
CA ALA A 273 11.11 -26.14 1.73
C ALA A 273 9.91 -25.35 2.27
N VAL A 274 9.02 -26.02 3.01
CA VAL A 274 7.81 -25.41 3.60
C VAL A 274 8.18 -24.35 4.62
N LEU A 275 9.13 -24.63 5.52
CA LEU A 275 9.59 -23.68 6.53
C LEU A 275 10.15 -22.39 5.91
N ARG A 276 10.92 -22.51 4.82
CA ARG A 276 11.45 -21.34 4.09
C ARG A 276 10.36 -20.52 3.41
N LEU A 277 9.30 -21.16 2.94
CA LEU A 277 8.14 -20.46 2.40
C LEU A 277 7.32 -19.79 3.52
N GLY A 278 7.17 -20.46 4.66
CA GLY A 278 6.53 -19.90 5.86
C GLY A 278 7.25 -18.66 6.40
N ALA A 279 8.58 -18.57 6.24
CA ALA A 279 9.35 -17.38 6.59
C ALA A 279 8.97 -16.12 5.80
N ALA A 280 8.20 -16.23 4.70
CA ALA A 280 7.68 -15.07 3.98
C ALA A 280 6.58 -14.36 4.77
N ILE A 281 5.82 -15.08 5.60
CA ILE A 281 4.70 -14.54 6.38
C ILE A 281 5.16 -13.43 7.34
N PRO A 282 6.15 -13.63 8.23
CA PRO A 282 6.59 -12.57 9.13
C PRO A 282 7.20 -11.37 8.38
N VAL A 283 7.85 -11.61 7.23
CA VAL A 283 8.39 -10.53 6.39
C VAL A 283 7.26 -9.66 5.83
N VAL A 284 6.23 -10.28 5.26
CA VAL A 284 5.05 -9.57 4.76
C VAL A 284 4.31 -8.84 5.89
N ALA A 285 4.15 -9.49 7.05
CA ALA A 285 3.52 -8.86 8.22
C ALA A 285 4.30 -7.63 8.72
N ALA A 286 5.63 -7.73 8.80
CA ALA A 286 6.48 -6.60 9.17
C ALA A 286 6.40 -5.47 8.13
N MET A 287 6.34 -5.80 6.84
CA MET A 287 6.16 -4.80 5.77
C MET A 287 4.78 -4.12 5.85
N MET A 288 3.72 -4.88 6.11
CA MET A 288 2.40 -4.29 6.37
C MET A 288 2.45 -3.37 7.60
N MET A 289 3.18 -3.76 8.65
CA MET A 289 3.35 -2.91 9.83
C MET A 289 4.04 -1.58 9.51
N LEU A 290 5.13 -1.64 8.74
CA LEU A 290 5.96 -0.48 8.47
C LEU A 290 5.35 0.46 7.42
N CYS A 291 4.69 -0.09 6.41
CA CYS A 291 4.21 0.67 5.26
C CYS A 291 2.69 0.88 5.25
N SER A 292 1.87 0.04 5.89
CA SER A 292 0.39 0.16 5.81
C SER A 292 -0.24 0.87 7.02
N PHE A 293 0.39 0.77 8.19
CA PHE A 293 -0.16 1.38 9.40
C PHE A 293 0.23 2.85 9.51
N THR A 294 -0.74 3.71 9.30
CA THR A 294 -0.67 5.09 9.74
C THR A 294 -1.26 5.15 11.14
N VAL A 295 -0.44 5.46 12.14
CA VAL A 295 -0.95 5.82 13.48
C VAL A 295 -1.71 7.11 13.29
N LYS A 296 -3.05 7.02 13.27
CA LYS A 296 -3.85 8.21 13.55
C LYS A 296 -3.65 8.46 15.03
N THR A 297 -2.82 9.44 15.36
CA THR A 297 -2.94 10.09 16.66
C THR A 297 -4.43 10.38 16.84
N PRO A 298 -5.06 9.96 17.95
CA PRO A 298 -6.34 10.54 18.33
C PRO A 298 -6.16 12.03 18.16
N LEU A 299 -7.10 12.71 17.47
CA LEU A 299 -7.04 14.16 17.35
C LEU A 299 -6.59 14.69 18.71
N PRO A 300 -5.51 15.49 18.81
CA PRO A 300 -5.27 16.19 20.05
C PRO A 300 -6.62 16.82 20.39
N ALA A 301 -7.14 16.53 21.58
CA ALA A 301 -8.24 17.31 22.10
C ALA A 301 -7.81 18.75 21.81
N ALA A 302 -8.59 19.48 21.01
CA ALA A 302 -8.22 20.82 20.57
C ALA A 302 -8.38 21.81 21.74
N GLY A 303 -7.94 21.40 22.91
CA GLY A 303 -7.89 22.11 24.17
C GLY A 303 -6.48 22.00 24.73
N ASP A 304 -6.10 23.05 25.44
CA ASP A 304 -4.91 23.16 26.26
C ASP A 304 -4.69 21.86 27.09
N PRO A 305 -3.49 21.22 27.06
CA PRO A 305 -3.23 19.98 27.83
C PRO A 305 -3.46 20.13 29.35
N ASP A 306 -3.56 21.36 29.85
CA ASP A 306 -3.87 21.67 31.24
C ASP A 306 -5.38 21.77 31.55
N ARG A 307 -6.27 21.54 30.57
CA ARG A 307 -7.72 21.74 30.76
C ARG A 307 -8.60 20.54 30.39
N PRO A 308 -9.59 20.22 31.23
CA PRO A 308 -10.55 19.16 30.92
C PRO A 308 -11.44 19.58 29.74
N THR A 309 -11.35 18.86 28.64
CA THR A 309 -12.00 19.21 27.37
C THR A 309 -12.99 18.12 26.93
N VAL A 310 -14.17 18.52 26.46
CA VAL A 310 -15.19 17.64 25.87
C VAL A 310 -15.46 18.04 24.43
N THR A 311 -15.48 17.09 23.50
CA THR A 311 -15.66 17.38 22.07
C THR A 311 -17.05 17.01 21.60
N VAL A 312 -17.75 17.95 20.96
CA VAL A 312 -19.03 17.75 20.29
C VAL A 312 -18.87 18.05 18.80
N HIS A 313 -19.18 17.09 17.94
CA HIS A 313 -19.13 17.24 16.48
C HIS A 313 -20.52 17.16 15.87
N ILE A 314 -20.89 18.12 15.04
CA ILE A 314 -22.16 18.15 14.30
C ILE A 314 -21.84 17.89 12.82
N SER A 315 -22.34 16.76 12.31
CA SER A 315 -22.17 16.40 10.91
C SER A 315 -23.19 17.10 10.01
N SER A 316 -22.86 17.30 8.73
CA SER A 316 -23.75 17.86 7.69
C SER A 316 -25.11 17.14 7.57
N GLY A 317 -25.25 15.90 8.05
CA GLY A 317 -26.51 15.15 8.09
C GLY A 317 -27.35 15.31 9.38
N GLY A 318 -27.08 16.30 10.23
CA GLY A 318 -27.80 16.52 11.50
C GLY A 318 -27.48 15.50 12.60
N LYS A 319 -26.39 14.74 12.45
CA LYS A 319 -25.94 13.78 13.47
C LYS A 319 -24.96 14.46 14.42
N ILE A 320 -25.28 14.42 15.71
CA ILE A 320 -24.42 14.94 16.78
C ILE A 320 -23.57 13.79 17.34
N LEU A 321 -22.26 14.00 17.44
CA LEU A 321 -21.31 13.07 18.01
C LEU A 321 -20.68 13.67 19.27
N PHE A 322 -20.86 13.01 20.41
CA PHE A 322 -20.18 13.34 21.67
C PHE A 322 -18.95 12.45 21.83
N ASN A 323 -17.75 13.04 21.89
CA ASN A 323 -16.47 12.30 21.95
C ASN A 323 -16.38 11.17 20.90
N GLY A 324 -16.97 11.37 19.71
CA GLY A 324 -16.98 10.40 18.61
C GLY A 324 -18.10 9.35 18.63
N ARG A 325 -19.03 9.39 19.60
CA ARG A 325 -20.21 8.50 19.66
C ARG A 325 -21.46 9.25 19.22
N PRO A 326 -22.36 8.66 18.40
CA PRO A 326 -23.61 9.31 18.02
C PRO A 326 -24.54 9.45 19.24
N VAL A 327 -25.09 10.66 19.43
CA VAL A 327 -25.91 11.01 20.58
C VAL A 327 -27.09 11.89 20.12
N THR A 328 -28.22 11.78 20.80
CA THR A 328 -29.41 12.63 20.63
C THR A 328 -29.32 13.92 21.45
N VAL A 329 -29.92 15.02 20.96
CA VAL A 329 -29.91 16.34 21.63
C VAL A 329 -30.31 16.25 23.12
N GLY A 330 -31.33 15.44 23.44
CA GLY A 330 -31.83 15.27 24.81
C GLY A 330 -30.85 14.60 25.79
N ASP A 331 -29.84 13.88 25.30
CA ASP A 331 -28.85 13.19 26.15
C ASP A 331 -27.59 14.03 26.38
N LEU A 332 -27.40 15.09 25.59
CA LEU A 332 -26.18 15.87 25.58
C LEU A 332 -25.94 16.60 26.92
N GLU A 333 -27.00 17.14 27.52
CA GLU A 333 -26.94 17.79 28.83
C GLU A 333 -26.46 16.81 29.92
N ARG A 334 -27.04 15.61 29.96
CA ARG A 334 -26.66 14.56 30.93
C ARG A 334 -25.22 14.13 30.75
N LEU A 335 -24.75 14.00 29.51
CA LEU A 335 -23.39 13.56 29.23
C LEU A 335 -22.35 14.64 29.54
N ILE A 336 -22.64 15.92 29.23
CA ILE A 336 -21.76 17.03 29.61
C ILE A 336 -21.71 17.17 31.14
N ALA A 337 -22.85 17.08 31.82
CA ALA A 337 -22.92 17.14 33.29
C ALA A 337 -22.18 15.96 33.94
N ALA A 338 -22.33 14.74 33.42
CA ALA A 338 -21.64 13.56 33.93
C ALA A 338 -20.11 13.63 33.75
N GLU A 339 -19.62 14.25 32.67
CA GLU A 339 -18.17 14.50 32.53
C GLU A 339 -17.70 15.62 33.46
N ARG A 340 -18.53 16.64 33.70
CA ARG A 340 -18.23 17.73 34.65
C ARG A 340 -18.15 17.24 36.09
N GLU A 341 -19.04 16.33 36.50
CA GLU A 341 -19.07 15.81 37.88
C GLU A 341 -17.82 15.00 38.25
N LYS A 342 -17.18 14.36 37.25
CA LYS A 342 -15.93 13.62 37.43
C LYS A 342 -14.71 14.52 37.70
N LEU A 343 -14.84 15.83 37.49
CA LEU A 343 -13.76 16.80 37.65
C LEU A 343 -13.72 17.38 39.07
N SER A 344 -12.53 17.76 39.51
CA SER A 344 -12.32 18.50 40.76
C SER A 344 -13.00 19.88 40.71
N GLU A 345 -13.26 20.50 41.86
CA GLU A 345 -13.94 21.79 41.92
C GLU A 345 -13.22 22.91 41.14
N ALA A 346 -11.88 22.91 41.16
CA ALA A 346 -11.05 23.84 40.38
C ALA A 346 -11.13 23.58 38.87
N ASP A 347 -11.25 22.32 38.47
CA ASP A 347 -11.30 21.88 37.07
C ASP A 347 -12.69 22.09 36.43
N ARG A 348 -13.75 22.03 37.24
CA ARG A 348 -15.13 22.32 36.79
C ARG A 348 -15.31 23.73 36.25
N ALA A 349 -14.58 24.70 36.79
CA ALA A 349 -14.60 26.08 36.33
C ALA A 349 -13.82 26.29 35.01
N GLN A 350 -12.88 25.39 34.72
CA GLN A 350 -11.99 25.46 33.56
C GLN A 350 -12.40 24.53 32.41
N MET A 351 -13.46 23.74 32.61
CA MET A 351 -13.99 22.82 31.62
C MET A 351 -14.35 23.52 30.31
N GLU A 352 -13.81 23.00 29.21
CA GLU A 352 -13.96 23.54 27.87
C GLU A 352 -14.73 22.57 26.97
N VAL A 353 -15.78 23.07 26.32
CA VAL A 353 -16.56 22.29 25.33
C VAL A 353 -16.11 22.73 23.94
N VAL A 354 -15.43 21.83 23.23
CA VAL A 354 -14.98 22.05 21.85
C VAL A 354 -16.10 21.64 20.90
N LEU A 355 -16.68 22.63 20.23
CA LEU A 355 -17.73 22.45 19.25
C LEU A 355 -17.16 22.49 17.84
N ARG A 356 -17.42 21.45 17.07
CA ARG A 356 -17.04 21.37 15.66
C ARG A 356 -18.28 21.15 14.82
N ALA A 357 -18.47 21.96 13.79
CA ALA A 357 -19.60 21.84 12.88
C ALA A 357 -19.10 21.77 11.43
N ASP A 358 -19.66 20.85 10.64
CA ASP A 358 -19.42 20.82 9.20
C ASP A 358 -20.05 22.06 8.53
N LYS A 359 -19.58 22.42 7.33
CA LYS A 359 -19.97 23.66 6.61
C LYS A 359 -21.49 23.82 6.40
N ASP A 360 -22.22 22.70 6.30
CA ASP A 360 -23.67 22.65 6.04
C ASP A 360 -24.46 22.14 7.26
N ALA A 361 -23.90 22.25 8.47
CA ALA A 361 -24.58 21.83 9.70
C ALA A 361 -25.80 22.74 10.00
N PRO A 362 -26.94 22.18 10.45
CA PRO A 362 -28.11 22.97 10.81
C PRO A 362 -27.81 23.90 12.00
N MET A 363 -28.16 25.18 11.86
CA MET A 363 -28.02 26.15 12.96
C MET A 363 -28.87 25.80 14.20
N ALA A 364 -29.95 25.04 14.02
CA ALA A 364 -30.78 24.54 15.11
C ALA A 364 -29.98 23.58 16.03
N ASP A 365 -29.27 22.61 15.46
CA ASP A 365 -28.45 21.65 16.22
C ASP A 365 -27.30 22.36 16.95
N LEU A 366 -26.75 23.43 16.36
CA LEU A 366 -25.74 24.26 17.01
C LEU A 366 -26.30 24.98 18.24
N ALA A 367 -27.50 25.55 18.13
CA ALA A 367 -28.19 26.21 19.24
C ALA A 367 -28.51 25.23 20.37
N ASP A 368 -28.98 24.03 20.01
CA ASP A 368 -29.28 22.95 20.96
C ASP A 368 -28.04 22.52 21.77
N VAL A 369 -26.89 22.40 21.12
CA VAL A 369 -25.60 22.08 21.78
C VAL A 369 -25.14 23.20 22.71
N MET A 370 -25.29 24.46 22.29
CA MET A 370 -24.97 25.61 23.14
C MET A 370 -25.88 25.66 24.38
N ASP A 371 -27.17 25.39 24.22
CA ASP A 371 -28.13 25.40 25.32
C ASP A 371 -27.93 24.22 26.27
N ALA A 372 -27.63 23.02 25.76
CA ALA A 372 -27.25 21.88 26.58
C ALA A 372 -25.97 22.14 27.39
N SER A 373 -24.99 22.84 26.80
CA SER A 373 -23.75 23.22 27.49
C SER A 373 -24.02 24.25 28.60
N ARG A 374 -24.92 25.21 28.35
CA ARG A 374 -25.38 26.19 29.36
C ARG A 374 -26.09 25.50 30.53
N ARG A 375 -27.00 24.56 30.24
CA ARG A 375 -27.73 23.79 31.27
C ARG A 375 -26.83 22.88 32.09
N ALA A 376 -25.75 22.36 31.50
CA ALA A 376 -24.74 21.57 32.19
C ALA A 376 -23.67 22.41 32.95
N HIS A 377 -23.84 23.73 33.03
CA HIS A 377 -22.89 24.67 33.66
C HIS A 377 -21.47 24.61 33.06
N ALA A 378 -21.37 24.32 31.76
CA ALA A 378 -20.15 24.36 30.98
C ALA A 378 -20.14 25.64 30.13
N PHE A 379 -19.57 26.72 30.67
CA PHE A 379 -19.71 28.06 30.09
C PHE A 379 -18.63 28.40 29.06
N ARG A 380 -17.55 27.63 28.97
CA ARG A 380 -16.45 27.91 28.04
C ARG A 380 -16.59 27.04 26.79
N LEU A 381 -16.98 27.65 25.67
CA LEU A 381 -17.09 27.00 24.38
C LEU A 381 -15.91 27.38 23.48
N LYS A 382 -15.35 26.42 22.76
CA LYS A 382 -14.40 26.69 21.67
C LYS A 382 -14.96 26.18 20.35
N LEU A 383 -15.25 27.09 19.43
CA LEU A 383 -15.75 26.76 18.10
C LEU A 383 -14.59 26.55 17.14
N THR A 384 -14.57 25.41 16.44
CA THR A 384 -13.54 25.08 15.45
C THR A 384 -14.18 24.64 14.13
N ALA A 385 -13.71 25.17 13.01
CA ALA A 385 -14.17 24.73 11.68
C ALA A 385 -13.39 23.50 11.19
N GLU A 386 -12.07 23.47 11.43
CA GLU A 386 -11.17 22.38 11.04
C GLU A 386 -10.27 21.93 12.19
N ALA A 387 -9.72 20.71 12.10
CA ALA A 387 -8.87 20.12 13.15
C ALA A 387 -7.57 20.92 13.42
N SER A 388 -7.19 21.82 12.52
CA SER A 388 -5.99 22.65 12.58
C SER A 388 -6.28 24.14 12.79
N ASP A 389 -7.54 24.51 13.01
CA ASP A 389 -7.95 25.91 13.22
C ASP A 389 -7.76 26.29 14.70
N PRO A 390 -7.08 27.42 15.03
CA PRO A 390 -6.95 27.88 16.42
C PRO A 390 -8.29 28.05 17.15
N GLY A 391 -9.39 28.20 16.41
CA GLY A 391 -10.75 28.24 16.94
C GLY A 391 -11.07 29.52 17.72
N ILE A 392 -12.36 29.81 17.89
CA ILE A 392 -12.83 30.98 18.65
C ILE A 392 -13.36 30.51 20.00
N VAL A 393 -12.76 31.01 21.08
CA VAL A 393 -13.25 30.76 22.45
C VAL A 393 -14.32 31.80 22.79
N ARG A 394 -15.48 31.33 23.24
CA ARG A 394 -16.60 32.16 23.66
C ARG A 394 -17.09 31.71 25.03
N MET A 395 -17.34 32.66 25.93
CA MET A 395 -18.06 32.38 27.17
C MET A 395 -19.58 32.49 26.93
N LEU A 396 -20.31 31.47 27.35
CA LEU A 396 -21.76 31.46 27.40
C LEU A 396 -22.22 32.24 28.63
N PRO A 397 -23.21 33.13 28.51
CA PRO A 397 -23.86 33.71 29.68
C PRO A 397 -24.63 32.63 30.46
N PRO A 398 -24.72 32.75 31.79
CA PRO A 398 -25.62 31.91 32.59
C PRO A 398 -27.08 32.13 32.16
N ASP A 399 -27.90 31.10 32.34
CA ASP A 399 -29.31 31.14 31.92
C ASP A 399 -30.08 32.16 32.77
N PRO A 400 -30.66 33.22 32.16
CA PRO A 400 -31.40 34.24 32.90
C PRO A 400 -32.68 33.68 33.57
N LEU A 401 -33.16 32.50 33.16
CA LEU A 401 -34.37 31.87 33.71
C LEU A 401 -34.11 30.98 34.93
N ARG A 402 -32.84 30.79 35.32
CA ARG A 402 -32.43 30.10 36.55
C ARG A 402 -31.25 30.84 37.20
N LEU A 403 -31.55 31.93 37.89
CA LEU A 403 -30.65 32.45 38.92
C LEU A 403 -30.59 31.41 40.06
N PRO A 404 -29.40 31.01 40.54
CA PRO A 404 -29.28 30.24 41.77
C PRO A 404 -29.82 31.06 42.95
N ALA A 405 -30.46 30.39 43.91
CA ALA A 405 -31.02 31.00 45.12
C ALA A 405 -29.95 31.56 46.10
N ASP A 406 -28.68 31.56 45.73
CA ASP A 406 -27.57 32.15 46.49
C ASP A 406 -26.89 33.25 45.67
N SER A 407 -27.48 34.45 45.67
CA SER A 407 -26.85 35.66 45.13
C SER A 407 -26.55 36.65 46.25
N ALA A 408 -25.80 36.23 47.26
CA ALA A 408 -25.32 37.10 48.34
C ALA A 408 -23.80 37.36 48.31
N ASP A 409 -22.97 36.57 47.61
CA ASP A 409 -21.51 36.61 47.83
C ASP A 409 -20.63 37.05 46.65
N TYR A 410 -21.18 37.62 45.58
CA TYR A 410 -20.36 38.29 44.54
C TYR A 410 -20.35 39.81 44.71
N ALA A 411 -19.75 40.28 45.80
CA ALA A 411 -19.26 41.65 45.89
C ALA A 411 -17.99 41.78 45.03
N LEU A 412 -18.11 42.51 43.91
CA LEU A 412 -16.97 42.98 43.12
C LEU A 412 -16.04 43.83 44.01
N PRO A 413 -14.70 43.61 44.02
CA PRO A 413 -13.81 44.54 44.70
C PRO A 413 -13.80 45.87 43.96
N ALA A 414 -14.16 46.93 44.67
CA ALA A 414 -14.12 48.30 44.19
C ALA A 414 -12.72 48.67 43.72
N THR A 415 -12.62 49.13 42.47
CA THR A 415 -11.43 49.77 41.91
C THR A 415 -11.12 51.04 42.70
N ASN A 416 -9.97 51.02 43.38
CA ASN A 416 -9.37 52.18 44.03
C ASN A 416 -8.95 53.20 42.96
N ARG A 417 -9.66 54.34 42.90
CA ARG A 417 -9.32 55.48 42.06
C ARG A 417 -8.81 56.59 42.99
N ASN A 418 -7.50 56.63 43.16
CA ASN A 418 -6.79 57.73 43.78
C ASN A 418 -6.24 58.58 42.63
N ASP A 419 -6.74 59.80 42.47
CA ASP A 419 -6.00 60.91 41.87
C ASP A 419 -6.47 62.20 42.55
N ARG A 420 -5.50 62.85 43.19
CA ARG A 420 -5.51 64.25 43.61
C ARG A 420 -4.81 65.07 42.54
#